data_AF-A0A1Q7X681-F1
#
_entry.id   AF-A0A1Q7X681-F1
#
_cell.length_a   1.000
_cell.length_b   1.000
_cell.length_c   1.000
_cell.angle_alpha   90.00
_cell.angle_beta   90.00
_cell.angle_gamma   90.00
#
_symmetry.space_group_name_H-M   'P 1'
#
loop_
_entity.id
_entity.type
_entity.pdbx_description
1 polymer ?
#
loop_
_entity_poly.entity_id
_entity_poly.type
_entity_poly.pdbx_seq_one_letter_code
_entity_poly.pdbx_strand_id
1 'polypeptide(L)'
;MTGDAAKRFRELVAAGHEIPYDVQEPGNGSPLPLYVPLTERFVRDHAPALLELDSFGSACAAIESAELAAPYLERFGVTVPSDARKRAELAGTFFLYRLWMDSTDFSLDANRLGDAITELELGGEAQEDEIEVVVPLRGLQMPLVRLELATATIVRADTVDVPSDARASEGTGTAGWEPTFLAAARVSASDGGQEGGDAKPDVGARAVEAFRQLITALRLFQAGGVGLGPYAWTRAGANRWRRIATGAGRPRRGGYRLAAEGMGELTTLSRVLAYRSIPFARPGRRVPVMTGALIRAISRFEAGLERNAVLEALNDYLLALRFVLEGGGPADLGLPMRVAALCAEPEQRSETKAIVDRALALERELWSGEPASQTSGAEGIPTAAETAVAVEDLARAILRDAACGHLGGDLRSTADEILLADGLAVGEGEAQQRGGSEEWDLPPEDEDNGEEDVGEDDDWEDEPDEDGDEDRDDVERDDAMVGEGVGGLRRVAGGPRGGRRRRGYAGPRGRGSNHDPVTPRAGGGQRVRKQPDRARRSPDDRQRHERADSQPLQRASRCAAAGAPEGDRPRVLSLSPPGDDRVGRERADL
;
A
#
# COMPACT_ATOMS: atom_id res chain seq x y z
N MET A 1 -26.98 29.48 -17.45
CA MET A 1 -27.02 28.03 -17.75
C MET A 1 -28.33 27.37 -17.33
N THR A 2 -28.59 27.12 -16.04
CA THR A 2 -29.73 26.28 -15.59
C THR A 2 -31.09 26.82 -16.02
N GLY A 3 -31.28 28.15 -15.96
CA GLY A 3 -32.40 28.88 -16.56
C GLY A 3 -32.71 28.50 -18.01
N ASP A 4 -31.68 28.61 -18.86
CA ASP A 4 -31.82 28.39 -20.31
C ASP A 4 -31.93 26.91 -20.64
N ALA A 5 -31.22 26.03 -19.91
CA ALA A 5 -31.32 24.58 -20.04
C ALA A 5 -32.74 24.10 -19.69
N ALA A 6 -33.33 24.59 -18.60
CA ALA A 6 -34.72 24.29 -18.21
C ALA A 6 -35.73 24.73 -19.27
N LYS A 7 -35.51 25.89 -19.89
CA LYS A 7 -36.36 26.38 -20.99
C LYS A 7 -36.21 25.47 -22.22
N ARG A 8 -34.97 25.15 -22.61
CA ARG A 8 -34.66 24.30 -23.77
C ARG A 8 -35.25 22.90 -23.63
N PHE A 9 -35.14 22.28 -22.46
CA PHE A 9 -35.72 20.94 -22.23
C PHE A 9 -37.25 20.97 -22.24
N ARG A 10 -37.90 22.00 -21.68
CA ARG A 10 -39.36 22.16 -21.79
C ARG A 10 -39.83 22.36 -23.23
N GLU A 11 -39.07 23.09 -24.05
CA GLU A 11 -39.35 23.22 -25.49
C GLU A 11 -39.25 21.88 -26.21
N LEU A 12 -38.24 21.06 -25.89
CA LEU A 12 -38.10 19.71 -26.47
C LEU A 12 -39.26 18.79 -26.06
N VAL A 13 -39.66 18.83 -24.78
CA VAL A 13 -40.83 18.07 -24.31
C VAL A 13 -42.11 18.56 -25.00
N ALA A 14 -42.30 19.87 -25.16
CA ALA A 14 -43.44 20.43 -25.89
C ALA A 14 -43.43 20.08 -27.38
N ALA A 15 -42.25 19.84 -27.97
CA ALA A 15 -42.09 19.36 -29.34
C ALA A 15 -42.32 17.85 -29.49
N GLY A 16 -42.64 17.14 -28.41
CA GLY A 16 -43.00 15.71 -28.41
C GLY A 16 -41.88 14.76 -28.00
N HIS A 17 -40.77 15.27 -27.44
CA HIS A 17 -39.74 14.40 -26.87
C HIS A 17 -40.19 13.90 -25.48
N GLU A 18 -40.34 12.59 -25.31
CA GLU A 18 -40.83 11.99 -24.08
C GLU A 18 -39.69 11.77 -23.06
N ILE A 19 -39.97 12.02 -21.78
CA ILE A 19 -39.09 11.64 -20.67
C ILE A 19 -39.32 10.15 -20.40
N PRO A 20 -38.29 9.29 -20.52
CA PRO A 20 -38.45 7.87 -20.26
C PRO A 20 -38.73 7.63 -18.77
N TYR A 21 -39.48 6.57 -18.45
CA TYR A 21 -39.73 6.13 -17.09
C TYR A 21 -39.23 4.71 -16.90
N ASP A 22 -38.71 4.42 -15.73
CA ASP A 22 -38.48 3.05 -15.25
C ASP A 22 -39.60 2.62 -14.31
N VAL A 23 -39.91 1.33 -14.30
CA VAL A 23 -40.95 0.75 -13.47
C VAL A 23 -40.28 -0.11 -12.41
N GLN A 24 -40.21 0.41 -11.19
CA GLN A 24 -39.66 -0.34 -10.07
C GLN A 24 -40.76 -1.20 -9.43
N GLU A 25 -40.40 -2.44 -9.12
CA GLU A 25 -41.26 -3.35 -8.38
C GLU A 25 -41.53 -2.79 -6.97
N PRO A 26 -42.73 -3.04 -6.41
CA PRO A 26 -43.11 -2.53 -5.10
C PRO A 26 -42.14 -2.97 -3.99
N GLY A 27 -41.38 -2.01 -3.45
CA GLY A 27 -40.55 -2.19 -2.26
C GLY A 27 -41.32 -1.94 -0.95
N ASN A 28 -41.00 -2.72 0.09
CA ASN A 28 -41.48 -2.64 1.49
C ASN A 28 -42.74 -1.79 1.74
N GLY A 29 -43.92 -2.32 1.40
CA GLY A 29 -45.21 -1.89 1.96
C GLY A 29 -46.18 -1.13 1.04
N SER A 30 -45.81 -0.81 -0.20
CA SER A 30 -46.76 -0.29 -1.20
C SER A 30 -47.15 -1.38 -2.20
N PRO A 31 -48.45 -1.60 -2.51
CA PRO A 31 -48.87 -2.58 -3.52
C PRO A 31 -48.81 -2.06 -4.97
N LEU A 32 -48.41 -0.81 -5.19
CA LEU A 32 -48.38 -0.19 -6.51
C LEU A 32 -46.95 -0.06 -7.06
N PRO A 33 -46.73 -0.29 -8.36
CA PRO A 33 -45.43 -0.07 -9.00
C PRO A 33 -45.06 1.42 -8.95
N LEU A 34 -43.78 1.71 -8.70
CA LEU A 34 -43.26 3.07 -8.68
C LEU A 34 -42.69 3.42 -10.05
N TYR A 35 -43.22 4.48 -10.68
CA TYR A 35 -42.69 5.03 -11.91
C TYR A 35 -41.63 6.07 -11.58
N VAL A 36 -40.38 5.76 -11.89
CA VAL A 36 -39.23 6.65 -11.65
C VAL A 36 -38.89 7.35 -12.97
N PRO A 37 -38.97 8.70 -13.04
CA PRO A 37 -38.59 9.42 -14.25
C PRO A 37 -37.08 9.29 -14.48
N LEU A 38 -36.68 8.84 -15.66
CA LEU A 38 -35.29 8.77 -16.10
C LEU A 38 -34.88 10.09 -16.76
N THR A 39 -35.05 11.19 -16.04
CA THR A 39 -34.65 12.53 -16.51
C THR A 39 -33.16 12.60 -16.81
N GLU A 40 -32.33 11.82 -16.12
CA GLU A 40 -30.92 11.71 -16.46
C GLU A 40 -30.67 11.28 -17.89
N ARG A 41 -31.41 10.28 -18.35
CA ARG A 41 -31.27 9.71 -19.68
C ARG A 41 -31.71 10.75 -20.71
N PHE A 42 -32.81 11.44 -20.42
CA PHE A 42 -33.28 12.53 -21.27
C PHE A 42 -32.23 13.64 -21.42
N VAL A 43 -31.63 14.11 -20.31
CA VAL A 43 -30.59 15.14 -20.32
C VAL A 43 -29.37 14.69 -21.11
N ARG A 44 -28.93 13.43 -20.90
CA ARG A 44 -27.79 12.86 -21.62
C ARG A 44 -28.03 12.76 -23.12
N ASP A 45 -29.19 12.25 -23.52
CA ASP A 45 -29.54 12.02 -24.93
C ASP A 45 -29.70 13.37 -25.68
N HIS A 46 -29.98 14.46 -24.97
CA HIS A 46 -30.12 15.82 -25.51
C HIS A 46 -28.96 16.75 -25.13
N ALA A 47 -27.82 16.22 -24.65
CA ALA A 47 -26.63 17.00 -24.35
C ALA A 47 -26.13 17.87 -25.53
N PRO A 48 -26.22 17.45 -26.81
CA PRO A 48 -25.86 18.32 -27.94
C PRO A 48 -26.66 19.63 -28.00
N ALA A 49 -27.94 19.62 -27.57
CA ALA A 49 -28.78 20.82 -27.55
C ALA A 49 -28.36 21.82 -26.46
N LEU A 50 -27.61 21.37 -25.43
CA LEU A 50 -27.02 22.26 -24.43
C LEU A 50 -25.79 22.98 -24.96
N LEU A 51 -25.00 22.33 -25.82
CA LEU A 51 -23.80 22.93 -26.43
C LEU A 51 -24.12 24.12 -27.34
N GLU A 52 -25.36 24.20 -27.84
CA GLU A 52 -25.87 25.34 -28.61
C GLU A 52 -26.16 26.58 -27.74
N LEU A 53 -26.20 26.44 -26.41
CA LEU A 53 -26.50 27.54 -25.49
C LEU A 53 -25.23 28.27 -25.07
N ASP A 54 -25.14 29.56 -25.38
CA ASP A 54 -24.02 30.43 -24.94
C ASP A 54 -23.83 30.40 -23.42
N SER A 55 -24.93 30.33 -22.67
CA SER A 55 -24.90 30.30 -21.21
C SER A 55 -24.40 28.97 -20.63
N PHE A 56 -24.45 27.89 -21.40
CA PHE A 56 -23.82 26.61 -21.04
C PHE A 56 -22.31 26.69 -21.26
N GLY A 57 -21.87 27.23 -22.40
CA GLY A 57 -20.46 27.48 -22.67
C GLY A 57 -19.80 28.38 -21.62
N SER A 58 -20.47 29.48 -21.23
CA SER A 58 -19.98 30.37 -20.17
C SER A 58 -19.88 29.69 -18.81
N ALA A 59 -20.79 28.78 -18.47
CA ALA A 59 -20.74 28.05 -17.21
C ALA A 59 -19.64 26.99 -17.22
N CYS A 60 -19.46 26.26 -18.32
CA CYS A 60 -18.34 25.32 -18.46
C CYS A 60 -16.99 26.03 -18.32
N ALA A 61 -16.82 27.20 -18.94
CA ALA A 61 -15.62 28.02 -18.78
C ALA A 61 -15.40 28.46 -17.31
N ALA A 62 -16.47 28.78 -16.58
CA ALA A 62 -16.37 29.11 -15.16
C ALA A 62 -15.93 27.90 -14.30
N ILE A 63 -16.55 26.73 -14.52
CA ILE A 63 -16.21 25.46 -13.84
C ILE A 63 -14.75 25.08 -14.13
N GLU A 64 -14.30 25.26 -15.38
CA GLU A 64 -12.91 25.04 -15.78
C GLU A 64 -11.96 26.00 -15.07
N SER A 65 -12.27 27.30 -15.06
CA SER A 65 -11.44 28.34 -14.43
C SER A 65 -11.32 28.20 -12.91
N ALA A 66 -12.34 27.60 -12.27
CA ALA A 66 -12.37 27.30 -10.85
C ALA A 66 -11.77 25.92 -10.52
N GLU A 67 -11.26 25.19 -11.53
CA GLU A 67 -10.66 23.85 -11.40
C GLU A 67 -11.59 22.79 -10.77
N LEU A 68 -12.91 22.99 -10.83
CA LEU A 68 -13.90 22.12 -10.21
C LEU A 68 -14.22 20.87 -11.05
N ALA A 69 -13.96 20.91 -12.36
CA ALA A 69 -14.44 19.89 -13.29
C ALA A 69 -13.88 18.48 -13.04
N ALA A 70 -12.57 18.36 -12.78
CA ALA A 70 -11.93 17.08 -12.53
C ALA A 70 -12.39 16.45 -11.20
N PRO A 71 -12.25 17.12 -10.05
CA PRO A 71 -12.56 16.48 -8.77
C PRO A 71 -14.08 16.24 -8.60
N TYR A 72 -14.93 17.07 -9.21
CA TYR A 72 -16.37 16.83 -9.24
C TYR A 72 -16.70 15.50 -9.97
N LEU A 73 -16.13 15.26 -11.15
CA LEU A 73 -16.37 14.02 -11.91
C LEU A 73 -15.77 12.78 -11.22
N GLU A 74 -14.57 12.91 -10.64
CA GLU A 74 -13.89 11.82 -9.92
C GLU A 74 -14.71 11.35 -8.72
N ARG A 75 -15.31 12.28 -7.97
CA ARG A 75 -16.16 11.98 -6.81
C ARG A 75 -17.33 11.06 -7.16
N PHE A 76 -17.84 11.15 -8.38
CA PHE A 76 -18.95 10.32 -8.87
C PHE A 76 -18.50 9.12 -9.71
N GLY A 77 -17.19 8.83 -9.73
CA GLY A 77 -16.63 7.69 -10.46
C GLY A 77 -16.74 7.84 -11.98
N VAL A 78 -16.90 9.06 -12.49
CA VAL A 78 -16.97 9.33 -13.93
C VAL A 78 -15.57 9.47 -14.49
N THR A 79 -15.27 8.75 -15.58
CA THR A 79 -13.97 8.82 -16.25
C THR A 79 -13.69 10.24 -16.76
N VAL A 80 -12.60 10.84 -16.28
CA VAL A 80 -12.25 12.23 -16.58
C VAL A 80 -11.54 12.34 -17.93
N PRO A 81 -12.06 13.13 -18.90
CA PRO A 81 -11.35 13.42 -20.14
C PRO A 81 -10.07 14.25 -19.90
N SER A 82 -9.02 13.95 -20.66
CA SER A 82 -7.75 14.69 -20.62
C SER A 82 -7.89 16.13 -21.14
N ASP A 83 -8.72 16.33 -22.16
CA ASP A 83 -9.05 17.63 -22.73
C ASP A 83 -9.87 18.48 -21.73
N ALA A 84 -9.35 19.65 -21.39
CA ALA A 84 -9.91 20.54 -20.38
C ALA A 84 -11.32 21.03 -20.72
N ARG A 85 -11.55 21.34 -22.01
CA ARG A 85 -12.85 21.78 -22.48
C ARG A 85 -13.88 20.66 -22.39
N LYS A 86 -13.54 19.47 -22.88
CA LYS A 86 -14.44 18.29 -22.82
C LYS A 86 -14.73 17.88 -21.39
N ARG A 87 -13.75 18.02 -20.50
CA ARG A 87 -13.91 17.78 -19.07
C ARG A 87 -14.89 18.76 -18.43
N ALA A 88 -14.79 20.04 -18.75
CA ALA A 88 -15.72 21.06 -18.27
C ALA A 88 -17.14 20.87 -18.82
N GLU A 89 -17.28 20.54 -20.12
CA GLU A 89 -18.56 20.21 -20.75
C GLU A 89 -19.21 18.98 -20.11
N LEU A 90 -18.42 17.94 -19.81
CA LEU A 90 -18.88 16.74 -19.12
C LEU A 90 -19.32 17.06 -17.68
N ALA A 91 -18.53 17.84 -16.93
CA ALA A 91 -18.88 18.27 -15.58
C ALA A 91 -20.15 19.12 -15.56
N GLY A 92 -20.32 20.06 -16.50
CA GLY A 92 -21.53 20.87 -16.65
C GLY A 92 -22.75 20.03 -17.02
N THR A 93 -22.60 19.04 -17.90
CA THR A 93 -23.67 18.09 -18.24
C THR A 93 -24.05 17.23 -17.03
N PHE A 94 -23.05 16.75 -16.29
CA PHE A 94 -23.25 15.94 -15.08
C PHE A 94 -23.92 16.74 -13.96
N PHE A 95 -23.57 18.01 -13.80
CA PHE A 95 -24.23 18.93 -12.88
C PHE A 95 -25.72 19.08 -13.20
N LEU A 96 -26.09 19.24 -14.48
CA LEU A 96 -27.49 19.31 -14.91
C LEU A 96 -28.22 17.97 -14.73
N TYR A 97 -27.52 16.84 -14.95
CA TYR A 97 -28.01 15.50 -14.62
C TYR A 97 -28.39 15.39 -13.14
N ARG A 98 -27.51 15.84 -12.23
CA ARG A 98 -27.76 15.82 -10.79
C ARG A 98 -28.91 16.74 -10.39
N LEU A 99 -28.98 17.91 -11.01
CA LEU A 99 -30.01 18.91 -10.72
C LEU A 99 -31.44 18.39 -10.98
N TRP A 100 -31.66 17.60 -12.02
CA TRP A 100 -33.00 17.07 -12.36
C TRP A 100 -33.21 15.59 -12.09
N MET A 101 -32.27 14.94 -11.40
CA MET A 101 -32.45 13.58 -10.92
C MET A 101 -33.75 13.47 -10.10
N ASP A 102 -34.52 12.42 -10.37
CA ASP A 102 -35.82 12.14 -9.76
C ASP A 102 -36.90 13.22 -9.96
N SER A 103 -36.66 14.19 -10.86
CA SER A 103 -37.67 15.19 -11.22
C SER A 103 -38.59 14.66 -12.31
N THR A 104 -39.87 15.00 -12.24
CA THR A 104 -40.83 14.67 -13.32
C THR A 104 -40.92 15.77 -14.37
N ASP A 105 -40.34 16.93 -14.10
CA ASP A 105 -40.27 18.08 -15.00
C ASP A 105 -38.92 18.81 -14.90
N PHE A 106 -38.74 19.79 -15.78
CA PHE A 106 -37.58 20.70 -15.78
C PHE A 106 -37.90 22.04 -15.12
N SER A 107 -38.72 22.05 -14.07
CA SER A 107 -38.88 23.25 -13.24
C SER A 107 -37.57 23.55 -12.48
N LEU A 108 -37.33 24.83 -12.22
CA LEU A 108 -36.16 25.28 -11.45
C LEU A 108 -36.61 25.60 -10.04
N ASP A 109 -36.22 24.73 -9.12
CA ASP A 109 -36.32 24.98 -7.69
C ASP A 109 -35.03 25.64 -7.18
N ALA A 110 -35.19 26.75 -6.45
CA ALA A 110 -34.06 27.54 -5.95
C ALA A 110 -33.26 26.78 -4.88
N ASN A 111 -33.94 25.97 -4.05
CA ASN A 111 -33.27 25.19 -3.01
C ASN A 111 -32.44 24.07 -3.66
N ARG A 112 -33.04 23.28 -4.56
CA ARG A 112 -32.32 22.24 -5.29
C ARG A 112 -31.14 22.77 -6.10
N LEU A 113 -31.30 23.93 -6.73
CA LEU A 113 -30.20 24.59 -7.43
C LEU A 113 -29.08 24.99 -6.45
N GLY A 114 -29.42 25.54 -5.30
CA GLY A 114 -28.45 25.85 -4.23
C GLY A 114 -27.69 24.61 -3.78
N ASP A 115 -28.41 23.52 -3.48
CA ASP A 115 -27.82 22.25 -3.05
C ASP A 115 -26.88 21.67 -4.12
N ALA A 116 -27.26 21.72 -5.39
CA ALA A 116 -26.41 21.26 -6.50
C ALA A 116 -25.15 22.13 -6.66
N ILE A 117 -25.25 23.45 -6.47
CA ILE A 117 -24.08 24.35 -6.50
C ILE A 117 -23.15 24.03 -5.34
N THR A 118 -23.69 23.87 -4.12
CA THR A 118 -22.90 23.47 -2.95
C THR A 118 -22.24 22.11 -3.17
N GLU A 119 -22.92 21.13 -3.79
CA GLU A 119 -22.33 19.83 -4.15
C GLU A 119 -21.13 19.98 -5.11
N LEU A 120 -21.26 20.85 -6.11
CA LEU A 120 -20.18 21.15 -7.07
C LEU A 120 -18.99 21.84 -6.39
N GLU A 121 -19.26 22.81 -5.52
CA GLU A 121 -18.24 23.55 -4.76
C GLU A 121 -17.53 22.64 -3.74
N LEU A 122 -18.27 21.76 -3.05
CA LEU A 122 -17.71 20.72 -2.19
C LEU A 122 -16.84 19.70 -2.95
N GLY A 123 -16.94 19.64 -4.28
CA GLY A 123 -16.01 18.89 -5.13
C GLY A 123 -14.66 19.58 -5.29
N GLY A 124 -14.57 20.90 -5.13
CA GLY A 124 -13.35 21.69 -5.33
C GLY A 124 -12.56 22.03 -4.07
N GLU A 125 -13.22 22.09 -2.92
CA GLU A 125 -12.54 22.41 -1.67
C GLU A 125 -11.88 21.16 -1.09
N ALA A 126 -10.55 21.21 -0.88
CA ALA A 126 -9.91 20.31 0.07
C ALA A 126 -10.59 20.55 1.43
N GLN A 127 -11.27 19.54 1.97
CA GLN A 127 -11.95 19.67 3.26
C GLN A 127 -10.98 20.26 4.28
N GLU A 128 -11.41 21.27 5.05
CA GLU A 128 -10.57 21.88 6.10
C GLU A 128 -10.07 20.85 7.13
N ASP A 129 -10.75 19.71 7.21
CA ASP A 129 -10.44 18.56 8.07
C ASP A 129 -9.51 17.51 7.42
N GLU A 130 -9.05 17.69 6.18
CA GLU A 130 -8.17 16.72 5.50
C GLU A 130 -6.69 17.11 5.66
N ILE A 131 -5.90 16.17 6.17
CA ILE A 131 -4.45 16.31 6.23
C ILE A 131 -3.84 15.54 5.07
N GLU A 132 -3.16 16.25 4.18
CA GLU A 132 -2.34 15.66 3.14
C GLU A 132 -0.90 15.54 3.62
N VAL A 133 -0.34 14.35 3.48
CA VAL A 133 1.07 14.06 3.76
C VAL A 133 1.70 13.54 2.49
N VAL A 134 2.86 14.08 2.12
CA VAL A 134 3.67 13.63 0.99
C VAL A 134 5.08 13.27 1.45
N VAL A 135 5.61 12.17 0.93
CA VAL A 135 6.93 11.65 1.28
C VAL A 135 7.66 11.16 0.02
N PRO A 136 8.89 11.60 -0.26
CA PRO A 136 9.67 11.08 -1.38
C PRO A 136 9.93 9.58 -1.23
N LEU A 137 9.79 8.84 -2.32
CA LEU A 137 10.14 7.43 -2.40
C LEU A 137 11.56 7.29 -2.94
N ARG A 138 12.39 6.55 -2.21
CA ARG A 138 13.78 6.28 -2.56
C ARG A 138 13.89 4.95 -3.28
N GLY A 139 14.64 4.94 -4.38
CA GLY A 139 14.91 3.75 -5.18
C GLY A 139 13.80 3.35 -6.16
N LEU A 140 12.61 3.95 -6.07
CA LEU A 140 11.50 3.65 -6.98
C LEU A 140 11.70 4.28 -8.36
N GLN A 141 11.49 3.48 -9.40
CA GLN A 141 11.33 3.88 -10.79
C GLN A 141 10.07 3.22 -11.36
N MET A 142 9.21 4.00 -12.01
CA MET A 142 8.02 3.49 -12.70
C MET A 142 7.73 4.30 -13.96
N PRO A 143 7.08 3.71 -14.98
CA PRO A 143 6.78 4.41 -16.24
C PRO A 143 5.59 5.39 -16.12
N LEU A 144 4.73 5.23 -15.10
CA LEU A 144 3.57 6.08 -14.90
C LEU A 144 3.90 7.38 -14.18
N VAL A 145 3.03 8.38 -14.40
CA VAL A 145 3.04 9.64 -13.65
C VAL A 145 2.33 9.50 -12.31
N ARG A 146 1.30 8.65 -12.24
CA ARG A 146 0.45 8.46 -11.07
C ARG A 146 -0.01 7.01 -10.97
N LEU A 147 0.01 6.45 -9.77
CA LEU A 147 -0.47 5.12 -9.44
C LEU A 147 -1.28 5.17 -8.14
N GLU A 148 -2.55 4.83 -8.22
CA GLU A 148 -3.45 4.76 -7.06
C GLU A 148 -3.36 3.38 -6.38
N LEU A 149 -3.10 3.38 -5.08
CA LEU A 149 -3.10 2.19 -4.23
C LEU A 149 -4.11 2.38 -3.09
N ALA A 150 -4.37 1.32 -2.33
CA ALA A 150 -5.44 1.33 -1.34
C ALA A 150 -5.26 2.36 -0.21
N THR A 151 -4.03 2.63 0.20
CA THR A 151 -3.73 3.48 1.36
C THR A 151 -3.03 4.79 0.99
N ALA A 152 -2.42 4.85 -0.19
CA ALA A 152 -1.65 5.99 -0.65
C ALA A 152 -1.58 6.03 -2.18
N THR A 153 -1.30 7.19 -2.73
CA THR A 153 -1.06 7.40 -4.16
C THR A 153 0.42 7.63 -4.40
N ILE A 154 1.02 6.98 -5.40
CA ILE A 154 2.36 7.32 -5.87
C ILE A 154 2.24 8.30 -7.04
N VAL A 155 2.91 9.44 -6.96
CA VAL A 155 2.90 10.50 -7.99
C VAL A 155 4.32 10.94 -8.34
N ARG A 156 4.53 11.35 -9.59
CA ARG A 156 5.79 11.96 -10.02
C ARG A 156 5.87 13.40 -9.52
N ALA A 157 6.98 13.77 -8.88
CA ALA A 157 7.11 15.01 -8.11
C ALA A 157 7.00 16.29 -8.95
N ASP A 158 7.28 16.22 -10.25
CA ASP A 158 7.16 17.32 -11.21
C ASP A 158 5.70 17.62 -11.63
N THR A 159 4.76 16.71 -11.34
CA THR A 159 3.36 16.82 -11.76
C THR A 159 2.42 17.33 -10.66
N VAL A 160 2.94 17.53 -9.45
CA VAL A 160 2.17 17.96 -8.29
C VAL A 160 2.77 19.20 -7.65
N ASP A 161 1.91 20.05 -7.08
CA ASP A 161 2.36 21.25 -6.38
C ASP A 161 2.84 20.95 -4.96
N VAL A 162 4.11 20.57 -4.86
CA VAL A 162 4.82 20.32 -3.60
C VAL A 162 6.02 21.25 -3.44
N PRO A 163 6.56 21.45 -2.22
CA PRO A 163 7.75 22.27 -2.00
C PRO A 163 8.94 21.82 -2.85
N SER A 164 9.78 22.77 -3.27
CA SER A 164 10.99 22.50 -4.09
C SER A 164 11.88 21.42 -3.48
N ASP A 165 12.02 21.42 -2.16
CA ASP A 165 12.84 20.48 -1.41
C ASP A 165 12.29 19.04 -1.48
N ALA A 166 10.97 18.87 -1.69
CA ALA A 166 10.36 17.57 -1.90
C ALA A 166 10.57 17.06 -3.33
N ARG A 167 10.70 17.98 -4.30
CA ARG A 167 11.02 17.65 -5.71
C ARG A 167 12.50 17.35 -5.91
N ALA A 168 13.35 17.95 -5.07
CA ALA A 168 14.79 17.81 -5.17
C ALA A 168 15.22 16.35 -5.02
N SER A 169 16.12 15.92 -5.91
CA SER A 169 16.80 14.62 -5.81
C SER A 169 17.77 14.55 -4.63
N GLU A 170 18.08 15.69 -3.99
CA GLU A 170 19.02 15.77 -2.87
C GLU A 170 18.59 14.87 -1.71
N GLY A 171 19.46 13.92 -1.34
CA GLY A 171 19.20 12.96 -0.27
C GLY A 171 18.37 11.74 -0.69
N THR A 172 17.76 11.71 -1.88
CA THR A 172 17.06 10.52 -2.40
C THR A 172 18.05 9.48 -2.95
N GLY A 173 19.19 9.94 -3.46
CA GLY A 173 20.24 9.09 -4.05
C GLY A 173 20.04 8.80 -5.54
N THR A 174 19.11 9.49 -6.20
CA THR A 174 18.93 9.47 -7.65
C THR A 174 19.80 10.52 -8.33
N ALA A 175 20.11 10.30 -9.60
CA ALA A 175 20.76 11.33 -10.40
C ALA A 175 19.75 12.47 -10.67
N GLY A 176 20.23 13.73 -10.77
CA GLY A 176 19.34 14.89 -10.93
C GLY A 176 18.47 14.93 -12.20
N TRP A 177 18.65 13.98 -13.12
CA TRP A 177 17.83 13.81 -14.33
C TRP A 177 16.78 12.70 -14.20
N GLU A 178 16.87 11.86 -13.16
CA GLU A 178 15.89 10.80 -12.92
C GLU A 178 14.64 11.37 -12.23
N PRO A 179 13.44 10.91 -12.61
CA PRO A 179 12.20 11.40 -12.00
C PRO A 179 12.12 10.99 -10.53
N THR A 180 11.84 11.96 -9.66
CA THR A 180 11.53 11.72 -8.25
C THR A 180 10.05 11.34 -8.11
N PHE A 181 9.77 10.29 -7.34
CA PHE A 181 8.41 9.88 -7.01
C PHE A 181 8.08 10.20 -5.54
N LEU A 182 6.83 10.55 -5.27
CA LEU A 182 6.30 10.85 -3.95
C LEU A 182 5.17 9.88 -3.65
N ALA A 183 5.10 9.38 -2.42
CA ALA A 183 3.87 8.82 -1.89
C ALA A 183 3.06 9.93 -1.23
N ALA A 184 1.78 10.02 -1.58
CA ALA A 184 0.81 10.95 -1.02
C ALA A 184 -0.27 10.15 -0.28
N ALA A 185 -0.55 10.52 0.96
CA ALA A 185 -1.67 9.99 1.72
C ALA A 185 -2.52 11.18 2.17
N ARG A 186 -3.84 11.05 1.98
CA ARG A 186 -4.79 12.02 2.52
C ARG A 186 -5.64 11.35 3.59
N VAL A 187 -5.74 12.01 4.73
CA VAL A 187 -6.42 11.47 5.90
C VAL A 187 -7.39 12.50 6.45
N SER A 188 -8.67 12.17 6.43
CA SER A 188 -9.73 13.01 7.00
C SER A 188 -9.75 12.90 8.52
N ALA A 189 -9.73 14.03 9.22
CA ALA A 189 -9.87 14.12 10.68
C ALA A 189 -11.25 13.60 11.14
N SER A 190 -12.28 13.74 10.30
CA SER A 190 -13.67 13.35 10.54
C SER A 190 -13.98 11.86 10.33
N ASP A 191 -13.13 11.10 9.63
CA ASP A 191 -13.28 9.63 9.47
C ASP A 191 -13.10 8.84 10.78
N GLY A 192 -12.84 9.53 11.89
CA GLY A 192 -12.90 8.99 13.24
C GLY A 192 -14.33 8.83 13.77
N GLY A 193 -15.21 8.11 13.06
CA GLY A 193 -16.63 7.95 13.39
C GLY A 193 -16.90 7.66 14.87
N GLN A 194 -17.58 8.59 15.55
CA GLN A 194 -17.70 8.74 17.00
C GLN A 194 -18.51 7.64 17.71
N GLU A 195 -18.03 6.39 17.70
CA GLU A 195 -18.60 5.30 18.49
C GLU A 195 -17.49 4.44 19.12
N GLY A 196 -17.51 4.27 20.45
CA GLY A 196 -16.62 3.37 21.21
C GLY A 196 -15.40 4.07 21.84
N GLY A 197 -15.31 4.01 23.17
CA GLY A 197 -14.40 4.78 24.03
C GLY A 197 -12.91 4.40 24.03
N ASP A 198 -12.36 3.88 22.93
CA ASP A 198 -10.91 3.70 22.78
C ASP A 198 -10.27 4.94 22.12
N ALA A 199 -9.14 5.39 22.66
CA ALA A 199 -8.38 6.52 22.12
C ALA A 199 -7.92 6.20 20.69
N LYS A 200 -8.60 6.78 19.70
CA LYS A 200 -8.31 6.53 18.29
C LYS A 200 -6.93 7.06 17.89
N PRO A 201 -6.26 6.41 16.93
CA PRO A 201 -4.97 6.89 16.45
C PRO A 201 -5.09 8.31 15.89
N ASP A 202 -4.14 9.16 16.30
CA ASP A 202 -3.98 10.52 15.77
C ASP A 202 -3.92 10.49 14.23
N VAL A 203 -4.32 11.59 13.58
CA VAL A 203 -4.30 11.73 12.11
C VAL A 203 -2.90 11.44 11.54
N GLY A 204 -1.86 11.87 12.25
CA GLY A 204 -0.47 11.55 11.91
C GLY A 204 -0.17 10.06 11.95
N ALA A 205 -0.68 9.33 12.94
CA ALA A 205 -0.48 7.89 13.05
C ALA A 205 -1.15 7.13 11.91
N ARG A 206 -2.34 7.56 11.46
CA ARG A 206 -3.00 6.99 10.28
C ARG A 206 -2.22 7.22 8.98
N ALA A 207 -1.64 8.41 8.80
CA ALA A 207 -0.78 8.69 7.65
C ALA A 207 0.51 7.83 7.68
N VAL A 208 1.13 7.67 8.85
CA VAL A 208 2.30 6.78 9.02
C VAL A 208 1.95 5.33 8.68
N GLU A 209 0.81 4.85 9.16
CA GLU A 209 0.34 3.49 8.86
C GLU A 209 0.06 3.30 7.37
N ALA A 210 -0.53 4.29 6.70
CA ALA A 210 -0.74 4.25 5.26
C ALA A 210 0.57 4.09 4.47
N PHE A 211 1.62 4.82 4.86
CA PHE A 211 2.96 4.69 4.25
C PHE A 211 3.67 3.40 4.62
N ARG A 212 3.50 2.90 5.85
CA ARG A 212 4.02 1.59 6.25
C ARG A 212 3.41 0.51 5.36
N GLN A 213 2.09 0.48 5.23
CA GLN A 213 1.38 -0.48 4.36
C GLN A 213 1.78 -0.36 2.90
N LEU A 214 1.99 0.87 2.39
CA LEU A 214 2.52 1.09 1.05
C LEU A 214 3.90 0.44 0.86
N ILE A 215 4.83 0.70 1.79
CA ILE A 215 6.19 0.15 1.71
C ILE A 215 6.18 -1.37 1.84
N THR A 216 5.37 -1.92 2.75
CA THR A 216 5.17 -3.36 2.88
C THR A 216 4.64 -3.96 1.58
N ALA A 217 3.63 -3.34 0.95
CA ALA A 217 3.08 -3.81 -0.31
C ALA A 217 4.15 -3.83 -1.42
N LEU A 218 4.93 -2.76 -1.56
CA LEU A 218 6.00 -2.68 -2.54
C LEU A 218 7.09 -3.74 -2.28
N ARG A 219 7.52 -3.89 -1.01
CA ARG A 219 8.55 -4.86 -0.60
C ARG A 219 8.07 -6.31 -0.75
N LEU A 220 6.79 -6.63 -0.54
CA LEU A 220 6.27 -7.98 -0.76
C LEU A 220 6.00 -8.27 -2.25
N PHE A 221 5.71 -7.26 -3.06
CA PHE A 221 5.37 -7.45 -4.47
C PHE A 221 6.54 -7.99 -5.29
N GLN A 222 7.73 -7.40 -5.15
CA GLN A 222 8.92 -7.81 -5.91
C GLN A 222 10.21 -7.41 -5.19
N ALA A 223 11.33 -8.01 -5.61
CA ALA A 223 12.66 -7.65 -5.16
C ALA A 223 13.04 -6.21 -5.55
N GLY A 224 13.78 -5.55 -4.66
CA GLY A 224 14.29 -4.21 -4.88
C GLY A 224 14.41 -3.37 -3.61
N GLY A 225 15.27 -2.36 -3.69
CA GLY A 225 15.50 -1.40 -2.61
C GLY A 225 14.53 -0.22 -2.70
N VAL A 226 13.42 -0.29 -1.97
CA VAL A 226 12.46 0.82 -1.84
C VAL A 226 12.29 1.23 -0.37
N GLY A 227 12.17 2.53 -0.15
CA GLY A 227 11.96 3.09 1.18
C GLY A 227 11.50 4.55 1.13
N LEU A 228 11.15 5.08 2.29
CA LEU A 228 10.75 6.48 2.43
C LEU A 228 11.98 7.40 2.51
N GLY A 229 11.82 8.64 2.05
CA GLY A 229 12.77 9.72 2.27
C GLY A 229 12.86 10.10 3.75
N PRO A 230 13.96 10.75 4.20
CA PRO A 230 14.16 11.12 5.59
C PRO A 230 13.19 12.20 6.10
N TYR A 231 12.52 12.89 5.19
CA TYR A 231 11.58 13.95 5.48
C TYR A 231 10.29 13.74 4.69
N ALA A 232 9.18 14.12 5.31
CA ALA A 232 7.88 14.23 4.69
C ALA A 232 7.37 15.67 4.84
N TRP A 233 6.36 16.02 4.07
CA TRP A 233 5.69 17.31 4.12
C TRP A 233 4.22 17.08 4.38
N THR A 234 3.66 17.83 5.30
CA THR A 234 2.25 17.78 5.66
C THR A 234 1.60 19.14 5.48
N ARG A 235 0.37 19.17 4.99
CA ARG A 235 -0.51 20.34 5.00
C ARG A 235 -1.92 19.91 5.43
N ALA A 236 -2.63 20.80 6.11
CA ALA A 236 -4.04 20.61 6.44
C ALA A 236 -4.86 21.59 5.60
N GLY A 237 -5.76 21.10 4.74
CA GLY A 237 -6.47 21.93 3.76
C GLY A 237 -5.54 22.84 2.93
N ALA A 238 -5.92 24.11 2.77
CA ALA A 238 -5.16 25.13 2.03
C ALA A 238 -3.92 25.70 2.77
N ASN A 239 -3.52 25.11 3.91
CA ASN A 239 -2.40 25.63 4.69
C ASN A 239 -1.03 25.39 4.04
N ARG A 240 -0.02 26.15 4.50
CA ARG A 240 1.37 25.99 4.07
C ARG A 240 1.92 24.61 4.43
N TRP A 241 2.75 24.05 3.55
CA TRP A 241 3.49 22.82 3.81
C TRP A 241 4.42 22.95 5.02
N ARG A 242 4.36 21.98 5.93
CA ARG A 242 5.27 21.82 7.06
C ARG A 242 6.10 20.55 6.89
N ARG A 243 7.41 20.67 7.05
CA ARG A 243 8.33 19.53 7.01
C ARG A 243 8.32 18.78 8.34
N ILE A 244 8.29 17.46 8.26
CA ILE A 244 8.39 16.52 9.39
C ILE A 244 9.45 15.47 9.09
N ALA A 245 10.09 14.91 10.11
CA ALA A 245 11.00 13.78 9.95
C ALA A 245 10.20 12.48 9.87
N THR A 246 10.56 11.59 8.93
CA THR A 246 9.92 10.27 8.82
C THR A 246 10.56 9.25 9.74
N GLY A 247 11.82 9.47 10.14
CA GLY A 247 12.62 8.49 10.85
C GLY A 247 13.00 7.26 10.00
N ALA A 248 12.69 7.27 8.70
CA ALA A 248 12.90 6.12 7.83
C ALA A 248 14.39 5.85 7.58
N GLY A 249 14.76 4.57 7.68
CA GLY A 249 16.10 4.10 7.33
C GLY A 249 16.41 4.25 5.84
N ARG A 250 17.71 4.14 5.50
CA ARG A 250 18.12 4.13 4.09
C ARG A 250 17.76 2.75 3.49
N PRO A 251 17.02 2.69 2.37
CA PRO A 251 16.76 1.40 1.74
C PRO A 251 18.06 0.78 1.20
N ARG A 252 18.08 -0.55 1.11
CA ARG A 252 19.19 -1.31 0.50
C ARG A 252 19.43 -0.83 -0.94
N ARG A 253 20.67 -0.97 -1.41
CA ARG A 253 21.03 -0.72 -2.81
C ARG A 253 20.37 -1.75 -3.73
N GLY A 254 20.08 -1.35 -4.96
CA GLY A 254 19.46 -2.23 -5.97
C GLY A 254 18.37 -1.54 -6.78
N GLY A 255 17.79 -0.46 -6.25
CA GLY A 255 16.65 0.21 -6.86
C GLY A 255 15.41 -0.70 -6.89
N TYR A 256 14.30 -0.15 -7.33
CA TYR A 256 13.02 -0.83 -7.42
C TYR A 256 12.35 -0.36 -8.72
N ARG A 257 12.28 -1.25 -9.71
CA ARG A 257 11.71 -0.92 -11.03
C ARG A 257 10.35 -1.57 -11.18
N LEU A 258 9.31 -0.77 -11.23
CA LEU A 258 7.96 -1.26 -11.45
C LEU A 258 7.65 -1.23 -12.95
N ALA A 259 7.44 -2.41 -13.54
CA ALA A 259 7.02 -2.56 -14.92
C ALA A 259 5.53 -2.25 -15.08
N ALA A 260 5.08 -1.92 -16.30
CA ALA A 260 3.69 -1.53 -16.51
C ALA A 260 2.71 -2.71 -16.32
N GLU A 261 3.16 -3.92 -16.65
CA GLU A 261 2.38 -5.14 -16.60
C GLU A 261 2.01 -5.51 -15.16
N GLY A 262 2.90 -5.26 -14.20
CA GLY A 262 2.70 -5.63 -12.78
C GLY A 262 1.85 -4.66 -11.96
N MET A 263 1.46 -3.50 -12.51
CA MET A 263 0.81 -2.45 -11.72
C MET A 263 -0.59 -2.85 -11.23
N GLY A 264 -1.36 -3.58 -12.05
CA GLY A 264 -2.70 -4.05 -11.66
C GLY A 264 -2.65 -5.07 -10.52
N GLU A 265 -1.63 -5.94 -10.52
CA GLU A 265 -1.39 -6.88 -9.43
C GLU A 265 -0.97 -6.17 -8.15
N LEU A 266 -0.09 -5.16 -8.24
CA LEU A 266 0.30 -4.35 -7.09
C LEU A 266 -0.89 -3.61 -6.48
N THR A 267 -1.77 -3.02 -7.30
CA THR A 267 -3.00 -2.39 -6.82
C THR A 267 -3.89 -3.41 -6.10
N THR A 268 -4.03 -4.61 -6.65
CA THR A 268 -4.79 -5.70 -6.01
C THR A 268 -4.18 -6.12 -4.68
N LEU A 269 -2.87 -6.37 -4.64
CA LEU A 269 -2.12 -6.70 -3.42
C LEU A 269 -2.29 -5.60 -2.35
N SER A 270 -2.16 -4.33 -2.74
CA SER A 270 -2.31 -3.20 -1.81
C SER A 270 -3.70 -3.15 -1.16
N ARG A 271 -4.75 -3.47 -1.91
CA ARG A 271 -6.12 -3.55 -1.40
C ARG A 271 -6.27 -4.69 -0.42
N VAL A 272 -5.77 -5.88 -0.76
CA VAL A 272 -5.86 -7.05 0.13
C VAL A 272 -5.14 -6.80 1.46
N LEU A 273 -3.95 -6.21 1.41
CA LEU A 273 -3.20 -5.81 2.59
C LEU A 273 -3.96 -4.77 3.44
N ALA A 274 -4.48 -3.72 2.81
CA ALA A 274 -5.26 -2.70 3.50
C ALA A 274 -6.52 -3.28 4.18
N TYR A 275 -7.27 -4.16 3.50
CA TYR A 275 -8.47 -4.79 4.08
C TYR A 275 -8.16 -5.69 5.29
N ARG A 276 -7.02 -6.39 5.31
CA ARG A 276 -6.65 -7.32 6.39
C ARG A 276 -5.93 -6.66 7.56
N SER A 277 -5.40 -5.44 7.36
CA SER A 277 -4.63 -4.72 8.36
C SER A 277 -5.49 -3.85 9.28
N ILE A 278 -6.82 -3.79 9.06
CA ILE A 278 -7.74 -3.01 9.88
C ILE A 278 -8.24 -3.87 11.05
N PRO A 279 -7.83 -3.61 12.31
CA PRO A 279 -8.30 -4.33 13.49
C PRO A 279 -9.81 -4.15 13.77
N PHE A 280 -10.48 -3.24 13.04
CA PHE A 280 -11.89 -2.89 13.18
C PHE A 280 -12.75 -3.25 11.95
N ALA A 281 -12.25 -4.08 11.03
CA ALA A 281 -13.06 -4.57 9.92
C ALA A 281 -14.29 -5.30 10.51
N ARG A 282 -15.49 -4.84 10.15
CA ARG A 282 -16.77 -5.28 10.75
C ARG A 282 -16.82 -6.82 10.88
N PRO A 283 -17.20 -7.38 12.05
CA PRO A 283 -17.26 -8.83 12.29
C PRO A 283 -18.36 -9.57 11.49
N GLY A 284 -18.97 -8.95 10.48
CA GLY A 284 -20.08 -9.50 9.70
C GLY A 284 -19.69 -10.49 8.61
N ARG A 285 -18.39 -10.61 8.26
CA ARG A 285 -17.90 -11.62 7.32
C ARG A 285 -16.57 -12.13 7.85
N ARG A 286 -16.46 -13.44 8.05
CA ARG A 286 -15.24 -14.14 8.53
C ARG A 286 -14.08 -13.92 7.55
N VAL A 287 -13.44 -12.75 7.59
CA VAL A 287 -12.19 -12.48 6.90
C VAL A 287 -11.08 -12.70 7.93
N PRO A 288 -10.17 -13.67 7.72
CA PRO A 288 -9.09 -13.91 8.66
C PRO A 288 -8.22 -12.66 8.78
N VAL A 289 -8.19 -12.06 9.97
CA VAL A 289 -7.22 -11.02 10.35
C VAL A 289 -5.82 -11.64 10.26
N MET A 290 -4.81 -10.86 9.87
CA MET A 290 -3.43 -11.35 9.88
C MET A 290 -3.07 -11.89 11.27
N THR A 291 -2.55 -13.11 11.33
CA THR A 291 -2.10 -13.70 12.60
C THR A 291 -0.93 -12.87 13.16
N GLY A 292 -0.83 -12.78 14.49
CA GLY A 292 0.30 -12.08 15.12
C GLY A 292 1.66 -12.64 14.71
N ALA A 293 1.72 -13.93 14.35
CA ALA A 293 2.89 -14.57 13.78
C ALA A 293 3.27 -13.99 12.41
N LEU A 294 2.30 -13.84 11.50
CA LEU A 294 2.53 -13.25 10.18
C LEU A 294 2.99 -11.80 10.27
N ILE A 295 2.39 -10.99 11.16
CA ILE A 295 2.80 -9.59 11.37
C ILE A 295 4.25 -9.50 11.85
N ARG A 296 4.65 -10.38 12.78
CA ARG A 296 6.04 -10.47 13.25
C ARG A 296 6.98 -10.92 12.14
N ALA A 297 6.58 -11.90 11.33
CA ALA A 297 7.36 -12.39 10.21
C ALA A 297 7.60 -11.31 9.15
N ILE A 298 6.56 -10.58 8.74
CA ILE A 298 6.66 -9.43 7.82
C ILE A 298 7.60 -8.37 8.40
N SER A 299 7.43 -8.01 9.68
CA SER A 299 8.28 -7.01 10.33
C SER A 299 9.76 -7.41 10.36
N ARG A 300 10.06 -8.71 10.51
CA ARG A 300 11.43 -9.23 10.46
C ARG A 300 11.98 -9.26 9.04
N PHE A 301 11.18 -9.69 8.08
CA PHE A 301 11.55 -9.64 6.67
C PHE A 301 11.91 -8.20 6.24
N GLU A 302 11.10 -7.22 6.64
CA GLU A 302 11.38 -5.80 6.39
C GLU A 302 12.67 -5.30 7.05
N ALA A 303 12.94 -5.72 8.30
CA ALA A 303 14.20 -5.41 8.97
C ALA A 303 15.41 -6.00 8.21
N GLY A 304 15.26 -7.20 7.64
CA GLY A 304 16.24 -7.80 6.75
C GLY A 304 16.51 -6.94 5.52
N LEU A 305 15.46 -6.44 4.86
CA LEU A 305 15.58 -5.55 3.68
C LEU A 305 16.25 -4.19 3.99
N GLU A 306 16.35 -3.80 5.25
CA GLU A 306 17.03 -2.58 5.69
C GLU A 306 18.52 -2.79 5.98
N ARG A 307 19.00 -4.04 6.05
CA ARG A 307 20.43 -4.34 6.17
C ARG A 307 21.19 -3.96 4.90
N ASN A 308 22.43 -3.53 5.09
CA ASN A 308 23.29 -3.08 3.99
C ASN A 308 23.73 -4.24 3.08
N ALA A 309 23.99 -5.42 3.67
CA ALA A 309 24.37 -6.63 2.95
C ALA A 309 23.30 -7.71 3.07
N VAL A 310 23.06 -8.46 1.98
CA VAL A 310 22.07 -9.54 1.95
C VAL A 310 22.43 -10.65 2.95
N LEU A 311 23.73 -10.96 3.08
CA LEU A 311 24.20 -11.98 4.01
C LEU A 311 23.93 -11.60 5.48
N GLU A 312 24.03 -10.32 5.84
CA GLU A 312 23.66 -9.82 7.18
C GLU A 312 22.15 -9.96 7.46
N ALA A 313 21.33 -9.98 6.40
CA ALA A 313 19.89 -10.15 6.50
C ALA A 313 19.42 -11.61 6.53
N LEU A 314 20.32 -12.57 6.29
CA LEU A 314 19.97 -13.99 6.25
C LEU A 314 19.24 -14.44 7.52
N ASN A 315 19.74 -14.03 8.68
CA ASN A 315 19.12 -14.33 9.97
C ASN A 315 17.72 -13.72 10.09
N ASP A 316 17.50 -12.51 9.59
CA ASP A 316 16.18 -11.87 9.62
C ASP A 316 15.16 -12.60 8.71
N TYR A 317 15.61 -13.11 7.55
CA TYR A 317 14.76 -13.92 6.66
C TYR A 317 14.45 -15.30 7.24
N LEU A 318 15.43 -15.98 7.83
CA LEU A 318 15.22 -17.25 8.51
C LEU A 318 14.30 -17.09 9.72
N LEU A 319 14.47 -16.04 10.53
CA LEU A 319 13.54 -15.72 11.61
C LEU A 319 12.12 -15.43 11.11
N ALA A 320 11.98 -14.72 9.99
CA ALA A 320 10.67 -14.50 9.38
C ALA A 320 9.99 -15.83 9.01
N LEU A 321 10.71 -16.75 8.37
CA LEU A 321 10.21 -18.09 8.04
C LEU A 321 9.89 -18.90 9.30
N ARG A 322 10.76 -18.86 10.31
CA ARG A 322 10.53 -19.56 11.59
C ARG A 322 9.26 -19.12 12.29
N PHE A 323 8.96 -17.81 12.31
CA PHE A 323 7.74 -17.30 12.93
C PHE A 323 6.44 -17.90 12.36
N VAL A 324 6.44 -18.28 11.08
CA VAL A 324 5.24 -18.80 10.40
C VAL A 324 5.26 -20.31 10.17
N LEU A 325 6.43 -20.95 10.16
CA LEU A 325 6.58 -22.36 9.76
C LEU A 325 7.27 -23.25 10.80
N GLU A 326 7.98 -22.71 11.78
CA GLU A 326 8.67 -23.51 12.80
C GLU A 326 7.71 -23.88 13.96
N GLY A 327 8.05 -24.97 14.65
CA GLY A 327 7.23 -25.58 15.71
C GLY A 327 6.52 -26.85 15.25
N GLY A 328 5.83 -27.49 16.19
CA GLY A 328 5.09 -28.73 15.92
C GLY A 328 3.99 -28.53 14.87
N GLY A 329 3.76 -29.57 14.08
CA GLY A 329 2.65 -29.70 13.13
C GLY A 329 2.27 -31.18 12.98
N PRO A 330 1.18 -31.50 12.26
CA PRO A 330 0.68 -32.87 12.15
C PRO A 330 1.71 -33.90 11.69
N ALA A 331 2.67 -33.49 10.85
CA ALA A 331 3.67 -34.38 10.27
C ALA A 331 5.08 -34.25 10.91
N ASP A 332 5.24 -33.41 11.95
CA ASP A 332 6.52 -33.10 12.62
C ASP A 332 7.70 -32.83 11.66
N LEU A 333 7.40 -32.09 10.57
CA LEU A 333 8.37 -31.80 9.52
C LEU A 333 9.22 -30.56 9.84
N GLY A 334 10.50 -30.64 9.49
CA GLY A 334 11.43 -29.53 9.63
C GLY A 334 11.11 -28.34 8.70
N LEU A 335 11.53 -27.15 9.12
CA LEU A 335 11.38 -25.89 8.38
C LEU A 335 11.77 -25.99 6.88
N PRO A 336 12.90 -26.60 6.48
CA PRO A 336 13.30 -26.70 5.07
C PRO A 336 12.27 -27.41 4.20
N MET A 337 11.65 -28.48 4.71
CA MET A 337 10.68 -29.25 3.96
C MET A 337 9.35 -28.50 3.79
N ARG A 338 8.90 -27.79 4.83
CA ARG A 338 7.70 -26.95 4.74
C ARG A 338 7.86 -25.77 3.78
N VAL A 339 9.02 -25.14 3.77
CA VAL A 339 9.34 -24.08 2.78
C VAL A 339 9.30 -24.66 1.37
N ALA A 340 9.92 -25.83 1.15
CA ALA A 340 9.90 -26.50 -0.15
C ALA A 340 8.47 -26.84 -0.60
N ALA A 341 7.63 -27.37 0.30
CA ALA A 341 6.24 -27.71 0.00
C ALA A 341 5.41 -26.51 -0.48
N LEU A 342 5.64 -25.33 0.10
CA LEU A 342 4.89 -24.11 -0.21
C LEU A 342 5.41 -23.37 -1.45
N CYS A 343 6.69 -23.52 -1.80
CA CYS A 343 7.31 -22.73 -2.86
C CYS A 343 7.63 -23.50 -4.14
N ALA A 344 7.63 -24.83 -4.10
CA ALA A 344 8.12 -25.65 -5.19
C ALA A 344 7.19 -26.81 -5.53
N GLU A 345 7.12 -27.10 -6.83
CA GLU A 345 6.50 -28.30 -7.36
C GLU A 345 7.22 -29.56 -6.85
N PRO A 346 6.53 -30.72 -6.76
CA PRO A 346 7.05 -31.93 -6.15
C PRO A 346 8.48 -32.32 -6.61
N GLU A 347 8.80 -32.15 -7.89
CA GLU A 347 10.09 -32.49 -8.48
C GLU A 347 11.24 -31.57 -8.00
N GLN A 348 10.92 -30.31 -7.68
CA GLN A 348 11.89 -29.27 -7.32
C GLN A 348 12.09 -29.12 -5.81
N ARG A 349 11.25 -29.77 -4.99
CA ARG A 349 11.29 -29.64 -3.53
C ARG A 349 12.61 -30.04 -2.91
N SER A 350 13.27 -31.06 -3.46
CA SER A 350 14.59 -31.50 -2.96
C SER A 350 15.65 -30.40 -3.11
N GLU A 351 15.61 -29.65 -4.21
CA GLU A 351 16.49 -28.51 -4.46
C GLU A 351 16.17 -27.32 -3.55
N THR A 352 14.89 -26.94 -3.45
CA THR A 352 14.46 -25.86 -2.55
C THR A 352 14.80 -26.17 -1.09
N LYS A 353 14.58 -27.41 -0.66
CA LYS A 353 14.97 -27.89 0.68
C LYS A 353 16.48 -27.74 0.88
N ALA A 354 17.31 -28.16 -0.08
CA ALA A 354 18.76 -28.04 0.01
C ALA A 354 19.24 -26.58 0.14
N ILE A 355 18.57 -25.62 -0.51
CA ILE A 355 18.84 -24.19 -0.37
C ILE A 355 18.60 -23.73 1.09
N VAL A 356 17.48 -24.14 1.70
CA VAL A 356 17.15 -23.74 3.07
C VAL A 356 18.04 -24.46 4.10
N ASP A 357 18.32 -25.75 3.91
CA ASP A 357 19.27 -26.50 4.74
C ASP A 357 20.64 -25.81 4.76
N ARG A 358 21.09 -25.36 3.59
CA ARG A 358 22.34 -24.62 3.47
C ARG A 358 22.27 -23.26 4.15
N ALA A 359 21.16 -22.53 4.02
CA ALA A 359 20.97 -21.26 4.72
C ALA A 359 21.08 -21.42 6.24
N LEU A 360 20.49 -22.48 6.80
CA LEU A 360 20.60 -22.83 8.22
C LEU A 360 22.03 -23.23 8.63
N ALA A 361 22.80 -23.83 7.73
CA ALA A 361 24.22 -24.09 7.97
C ALA A 361 25.06 -22.80 7.98
N LEU A 362 24.81 -21.89 7.02
CA LEU A 362 25.47 -20.58 6.95
C LEU A 362 25.14 -19.70 8.15
N GLU A 363 23.90 -19.73 8.64
CA GLU A 363 23.53 -19.03 9.89
C GLU A 363 24.35 -19.54 11.08
N ARG A 364 24.49 -20.87 11.23
CA ARG A 364 25.32 -21.46 12.29
C ARG A 364 26.77 -21.04 12.17
N GLU A 365 27.34 -21.03 10.96
CA GLU A 365 28.71 -20.54 10.70
C GLU A 365 28.89 -19.08 11.09
N LEU A 366 27.93 -18.21 10.74
CA LEU A 366 27.98 -16.79 11.08
C LEU A 366 27.95 -16.55 12.60
N TRP A 367 27.32 -17.45 13.36
CA TRP A 367 27.19 -17.35 14.81
C TRP A 367 28.34 -18.00 15.57
N SER A 368 28.81 -19.17 15.13
CA SER A 368 29.92 -19.88 15.77
C SER A 368 31.29 -19.33 15.36
N GLY A 369 31.38 -18.69 14.19
CA GLY A 369 32.64 -18.31 13.55
C GLY A 369 33.43 -19.50 12.99
N GLU A 370 32.91 -20.73 13.15
CA GLU A 370 33.48 -21.92 12.53
C GLU A 370 32.90 -22.06 11.11
N PRO A 371 33.74 -22.28 10.09
CA PRO A 371 33.23 -22.46 8.74
C PRO A 371 32.25 -23.63 8.73
N ALA A 372 31.02 -23.43 8.24
CA ALA A 372 30.11 -24.55 8.00
C ALA A 372 30.87 -25.55 7.14
N SER A 373 30.71 -26.85 7.39
CA SER A 373 31.44 -27.89 6.65
C SER A 373 31.36 -27.61 5.16
N GLN A 374 32.43 -27.00 4.66
CA GLN A 374 32.47 -26.43 3.34
C GLN A 374 32.71 -27.61 2.42
N THR A 375 31.68 -28.03 1.70
CA THR A 375 31.88 -28.58 0.36
C THR A 375 32.28 -27.42 -0.57
N SER A 376 33.32 -26.65 -0.19
CA SER A 376 33.78 -25.50 -0.95
C SER A 376 34.53 -25.97 -2.18
N GLY A 377 33.99 -25.63 -3.34
CA GLY A 377 34.63 -25.86 -4.63
C GLY A 377 34.05 -27.00 -5.47
N ALA A 378 32.94 -27.62 -5.07
CA ALA A 378 32.17 -28.43 -6.01
C ALA A 378 31.39 -27.50 -6.96
N GLU A 379 31.59 -27.67 -8.26
CA GLU A 379 30.84 -26.95 -9.30
C GLU A 379 29.32 -27.09 -9.04
N GLY A 380 28.61 -25.97 -9.01
CA GLY A 380 27.14 -25.94 -8.88
C GLY A 380 26.58 -25.61 -7.49
N ILE A 381 27.41 -25.46 -6.46
CA ILE A 381 26.93 -25.00 -5.15
C ILE A 381 26.83 -23.45 -5.17
N PRO A 382 25.66 -22.84 -4.87
CA PRO A 382 25.49 -21.37 -4.90
C PRO A 382 26.52 -20.64 -4.03
N THR A 383 26.69 -19.33 -4.12
CA THR A 383 27.48 -18.58 -3.12
C THR A 383 26.66 -18.35 -1.84
N ALA A 384 27.30 -17.93 -0.74
CA ALA A 384 26.57 -17.56 0.49
C ALA A 384 25.60 -16.39 0.24
N ALA A 385 26.01 -15.43 -0.59
CA ALA A 385 25.17 -14.33 -1.01
C ALA A 385 23.99 -14.79 -1.89
N GLU A 386 24.24 -15.67 -2.87
CA GLU A 386 23.17 -16.27 -3.70
C GLU A 386 22.18 -17.06 -2.87
N THR A 387 22.66 -17.83 -1.88
CA THR A 387 21.80 -18.57 -0.95
C THR A 387 20.92 -17.59 -0.16
N ALA A 388 21.48 -16.47 0.33
CA ALA A 388 20.70 -15.46 1.05
C ALA A 388 19.67 -14.74 0.16
N VAL A 389 19.98 -14.50 -1.12
CA VAL A 389 19.02 -13.97 -2.11
C VAL A 389 17.90 -14.97 -2.37
N ALA A 390 18.22 -16.26 -2.55
CA ALA A 390 17.21 -17.30 -2.75
C ALA A 390 16.27 -17.41 -1.54
N VAL A 391 16.80 -17.32 -0.32
CA VAL A 391 15.98 -17.31 0.90
C VAL A 391 15.13 -16.04 1.02
N GLU A 392 15.64 -14.87 0.61
CA GLU A 392 14.87 -13.63 0.54
C GLU A 392 13.64 -13.81 -0.39
N ASP A 393 13.84 -14.42 -1.56
CA ASP A 393 12.78 -14.63 -2.54
C ASP A 393 11.74 -15.67 -2.07
N LEU A 394 12.19 -16.78 -1.47
CA LEU A 394 11.30 -17.78 -0.85
C LEU A 394 10.46 -17.16 0.28
N ALA A 395 11.10 -16.40 1.18
CA ALA A 395 10.39 -15.70 2.26
C ALA A 395 9.39 -14.69 1.71
N ARG A 396 9.75 -13.92 0.68
CA ARG A 396 8.84 -12.97 0.04
C ARG A 396 7.62 -13.66 -0.56
N ALA A 397 7.83 -14.76 -1.29
CA ALA A 397 6.74 -15.53 -1.91
C ALA A 397 5.75 -16.03 -0.86
N ILE A 398 6.25 -16.72 0.18
CA ILE A 398 5.40 -17.24 1.28
C ILE A 398 4.65 -16.11 1.99
N LEU A 399 5.33 -15.02 2.33
CA LEU A 399 4.71 -13.90 3.03
C LEU A 399 3.68 -13.17 2.16
N ARG A 400 3.93 -13.03 0.85
CA ARG A 400 2.98 -12.46 -0.11
C ARG A 400 1.71 -13.33 -0.19
N ASP A 401 1.85 -14.63 -0.35
CA ASP A 401 0.70 -15.53 -0.47
C ASP A 401 -0.08 -15.70 0.84
N ALA A 402 0.63 -15.76 1.98
CA ALA A 402 0.01 -15.72 3.30
C ALA A 402 -0.74 -14.41 3.54
N ALA A 403 -0.17 -13.28 3.12
CA ALA A 403 -0.81 -11.97 3.25
C ALA A 403 -2.02 -11.80 2.34
N CYS A 404 -2.00 -12.42 1.16
CA CYS A 404 -3.19 -12.52 0.30
C CYS A 404 -4.24 -13.48 0.90
N GLY A 405 -3.77 -14.41 1.74
CA GLY A 405 -4.53 -15.48 2.37
C GLY A 405 -4.78 -16.67 1.45
N HIS A 406 -3.90 -16.88 0.47
CA HIS A 406 -3.90 -18.07 -0.38
C HIS A 406 -3.52 -19.33 0.41
N LEU A 407 -2.72 -19.19 1.47
CA LEU A 407 -2.18 -20.30 2.28
C LEU A 407 -2.99 -20.63 3.54
N GLY A 408 -4.17 -20.05 3.73
CA GLY A 408 -4.99 -20.26 4.93
C GLY A 408 -4.50 -19.53 6.18
N GLY A 409 -5.02 -19.93 7.35
CA GLY A 409 -4.73 -19.28 8.64
C GLY A 409 -3.53 -19.86 9.40
N ASP A 410 -3.19 -21.13 9.17
CA ASP A 410 -2.05 -21.82 9.76
C ASP A 410 -1.19 -22.45 8.66
N LEU A 411 -0.11 -21.75 8.30
CA LEU A 411 0.79 -22.13 7.20
C LEU A 411 1.46 -23.50 7.43
N ARG A 412 1.64 -23.92 8.68
CA ARG A 412 2.25 -25.21 9.03
C ARG A 412 1.34 -26.35 8.62
N SER A 413 0.07 -26.29 9.03
CA SER A 413 -0.94 -27.27 8.64
C SER A 413 -1.08 -27.33 7.12
N THR A 414 -1.13 -26.18 6.43
CA THR A 414 -1.18 -26.13 4.96
C THR A 414 0.02 -26.82 4.31
N ALA A 415 1.25 -26.58 4.81
CA ALA A 415 2.44 -27.23 4.27
C ALA A 415 2.45 -28.75 4.51
N ASP A 416 2.08 -29.18 5.71
CA ASP A 416 2.00 -30.60 6.07
C ASP A 416 0.90 -31.31 5.25
N GLU A 417 -0.24 -30.66 5.01
CA GLU A 417 -1.33 -31.16 4.15
C GLU A 417 -0.90 -31.33 2.69
N ILE A 418 -0.18 -30.36 2.11
CA ILE A 418 0.37 -30.47 0.75
C ILE A 418 1.26 -31.72 0.64
N LEU A 419 2.16 -31.92 1.61
CA LEU A 419 3.08 -33.06 1.60
C LEU A 419 2.37 -34.40 1.81
N LEU A 420 1.35 -34.44 2.67
CA LEU A 420 0.51 -35.64 2.84
C LEU A 420 -0.27 -35.96 1.56
N ALA A 421 -0.84 -34.95 0.90
CA ALA A 421 -1.55 -35.12 -0.36
C ALA A 421 -0.64 -35.68 -1.46
N ASP A 422 0.59 -35.19 -1.56
CA ASP A 422 1.55 -35.69 -2.55
C ASP A 422 2.10 -37.07 -2.22
N GLY A 423 2.34 -37.36 -0.94
CA GLY A 423 2.72 -38.70 -0.49
C GLY A 423 1.64 -39.75 -0.79
N LEU A 424 0.36 -39.36 -0.68
CA LEU A 424 -0.78 -40.19 -1.08
C LEU A 424 -0.87 -40.35 -2.60
N ALA A 425 -0.65 -39.27 -3.37
CA ALA A 425 -0.68 -39.32 -4.83
C ALA A 425 0.43 -40.21 -5.42
N VAL A 426 1.62 -40.22 -4.81
CA VAL A 426 2.72 -41.13 -5.18
C VAL A 426 2.38 -42.58 -4.84
N GLY A 427 1.55 -42.82 -3.82
CA GLY A 427 1.07 -44.17 -3.44
C GLY A 427 -0.06 -44.72 -4.31
N GLU A 428 -0.78 -43.88 -5.06
CA GLU A 428 -1.85 -44.29 -5.98
C GLU A 428 -1.34 -44.63 -7.40
N GLY A 429 -0.06 -44.36 -7.68
CA GLY A 429 0.63 -44.77 -8.90
C GLY A 429 1.28 -46.15 -8.74
N GLU A 430 0.76 -47.14 -9.46
CA GLU A 430 1.12 -48.57 -9.39
C GLU A 430 0.78 -49.24 -8.05
N ALA A 431 -0.51 -49.56 -7.89
CA ALA A 431 -0.88 -50.85 -7.31
C ALA A 431 -0.33 -51.97 -8.22
N GLN A 432 0.99 -52.12 -8.27
CA GLN A 432 1.58 -53.41 -8.58
C GLN A 432 1.13 -54.29 -7.43
N GLN A 433 0.12 -55.10 -7.76
CA GLN A 433 -0.63 -56.01 -6.94
C GLN A 433 0.30 -56.91 -6.12
N ARG A 434 0.92 -56.35 -5.07
CA ARG A 434 1.76 -57.06 -4.10
C ARG A 434 0.84 -57.67 -3.04
N GLY A 435 -0.08 -58.49 -3.53
CA GLY A 435 -1.17 -59.10 -2.78
C GLY A 435 -1.79 -60.30 -3.50
N GLY A 436 -1.05 -60.94 -4.40
CA GLY A 436 -1.38 -62.26 -4.91
C GLY A 436 -0.53 -63.30 -4.20
N SER A 437 -1.06 -63.84 -3.10
CA SER A 437 -0.66 -65.09 -2.43
C SER A 437 0.84 -65.29 -2.17
N GLU A 438 1.29 -65.04 -0.95
CA GLU A 438 2.17 -65.99 -0.25
C GLU A 438 2.31 -65.57 1.22
N GLU A 439 1.99 -66.54 2.09
CA GLU A 439 2.70 -66.74 3.36
C GLU A 439 2.35 -65.80 4.53
N TRP A 440 1.07 -65.83 4.94
CA TRP A 440 0.78 -65.88 6.39
C TRP A 440 0.67 -67.35 6.80
N ASP A 441 1.78 -68.08 6.72
CA ASP A 441 1.93 -69.35 7.43
C ASP A 441 2.31 -69.03 8.87
N LEU A 442 1.36 -69.27 9.77
CA LEU A 442 1.60 -69.27 11.20
C LEU A 442 2.55 -70.43 11.53
N PRO A 443 3.60 -70.21 12.33
CA PRO A 443 4.55 -71.27 12.68
C PRO A 443 3.86 -72.34 13.56
N PRO A 444 4.21 -73.63 13.41
CA PRO A 444 3.82 -74.64 14.38
C PRO A 444 4.51 -74.37 15.71
N GLU A 445 3.73 -74.41 16.79
CA GLU A 445 4.16 -74.33 18.18
C GLU A 445 4.99 -75.56 18.53
N ASP A 446 6.30 -75.37 18.74
CA ASP A 446 7.14 -76.38 19.39
C ASP A 446 7.08 -76.16 20.91
N GLU A 447 6.48 -77.14 21.58
CA GLU A 447 6.60 -77.38 23.02
C GLU A 447 8.08 -77.62 23.34
N ASP A 448 8.72 -76.70 24.06
CA ASP A 448 9.94 -77.04 24.80
C ASP A 448 9.93 -76.47 26.22
N ASN A 449 10.21 -77.39 27.12
CA ASN A 449 10.29 -77.29 28.57
C ASN A 449 11.60 -76.59 28.95
N GLY A 450 11.51 -75.62 29.85
CA GLY A 450 12.69 -75.02 30.47
C GLY A 450 12.33 -74.35 31.78
N GLU A 451 12.24 -75.15 32.84
CA GLU A 451 12.38 -74.70 34.23
C GLU A 451 13.78 -74.09 34.43
N GLU A 452 13.86 -72.90 35.04
CA GLU A 452 14.90 -72.42 35.99
C GLU A 452 14.55 -70.94 36.30
N ASP A 453 14.04 -70.57 37.47
CA ASP A 453 14.62 -70.57 38.83
C ASP A 453 15.47 -69.31 39.14
N VAL A 454 15.10 -68.67 40.27
CA VAL A 454 15.76 -67.66 41.13
C VAL A 454 16.12 -66.25 40.61
N GLY A 455 15.74 -65.26 41.43
CA GLY A 455 16.52 -64.03 41.70
C GLY A 455 15.64 -62.79 41.83
N GLU A 456 14.95 -62.57 42.95
CA GLU A 456 15.41 -61.73 44.08
C GLU A 456 15.80 -60.29 43.68
N ASP A 457 15.00 -59.37 44.23
CA ASP A 457 15.38 -58.07 44.78
C ASP A 457 16.06 -57.05 43.86
N ASP A 458 15.33 -55.99 43.51
CA ASP A 458 15.91 -54.66 43.68
C ASP A 458 14.85 -53.62 44.07
N ASP A 459 15.01 -53.26 45.33
CA ASP A 459 14.49 -52.18 46.14
C ASP A 459 14.94 -50.84 45.54
N TRP A 460 14.02 -49.97 45.13
CA TRP A 460 14.33 -48.54 44.99
C TRP A 460 13.21 -47.72 45.59
N GLU A 461 13.60 -47.17 46.73
CA GLU A 461 12.87 -46.41 47.73
C GLU A 461 12.24 -45.12 47.17
N ASP A 462 11.14 -44.76 47.83
CA ASP A 462 10.55 -43.43 47.97
C ASP A 462 11.58 -42.30 47.90
N GLU A 463 11.29 -41.27 47.09
CA GLU A 463 11.69 -39.90 47.41
C GLU A 463 10.57 -38.89 47.13
N PRO A 464 10.52 -37.79 47.91
CA PRO A 464 9.28 -37.19 48.40
C PRO A 464 8.77 -35.98 47.61
N ASP A 465 7.49 -35.69 47.81
CA ASP A 465 6.81 -34.44 47.44
C ASP A 465 7.51 -33.23 48.07
N GLU A 466 8.17 -32.40 47.25
CA GLU A 466 8.64 -31.08 47.64
C GLU A 466 7.53 -30.03 47.45
N ASP A 467 6.92 -29.68 48.58
CA ASP A 467 6.16 -28.45 48.79
C ASP A 467 7.07 -27.22 48.60
N GLY A 468 6.86 -26.51 47.49
CA GLY A 468 7.47 -25.22 47.21
C GLY A 468 6.54 -24.07 47.55
N ASP A 469 6.57 -23.64 48.81
CA ASP A 469 6.09 -22.33 49.27
C ASP A 469 6.94 -21.22 48.63
N GLU A 470 6.39 -20.44 47.71
CA GLU A 470 6.93 -19.13 47.34
C GLU A 470 5.96 -18.02 47.77
N ASP A 471 6.34 -17.39 48.89
CA ASP A 471 5.94 -16.07 49.34
C ASP A 471 5.99 -15.05 48.19
N ARG A 472 4.86 -14.41 47.88
CA ARG A 472 4.81 -13.10 47.22
C ARG A 472 3.76 -12.20 47.84
N ASP A 473 4.24 -11.42 48.80
CA ASP A 473 3.99 -10.00 49.04
C ASP A 473 2.60 -9.44 48.65
N ASP A 474 1.80 -9.29 49.69
CA ASP A 474 0.71 -8.35 49.82
C ASP A 474 1.13 -6.92 49.43
N VAL A 475 0.50 -6.36 48.40
CA VAL A 475 0.43 -4.91 48.20
C VAL A 475 -1.01 -4.47 48.44
N GLU A 476 -1.17 -3.77 49.55
CA GLU A 476 -2.34 -3.02 50.00
C GLU A 476 -3.05 -2.31 48.83
N ARG A 477 -4.34 -2.61 48.65
CA ARG A 477 -5.27 -1.68 48.00
C ARG A 477 -6.42 -1.37 48.95
N ASP A 478 -6.30 -0.18 49.50
CA ASP A 478 -7.28 0.52 50.29
C ASP A 478 -8.70 0.50 49.67
N ASP A 479 -9.60 0.07 50.53
CA ASP A 479 -10.96 0.53 50.76
C ASP A 479 -11.42 1.80 50.01
N ALA A 480 -12.51 1.64 49.25
CA ALA A 480 -13.53 2.69 49.12
C ALA A 480 -14.93 2.08 48.88
N MET A 481 -15.54 1.69 49.99
CA MET A 481 -16.93 1.95 50.39
C MET A 481 -18.05 1.85 49.34
N VAL A 482 -18.87 0.83 49.57
CA VAL A 482 -20.28 0.66 49.21
C VAL A 482 -21.13 1.86 49.64
N GLY A 483 -22.04 2.27 48.75
CA GLY A 483 -23.15 3.17 49.07
C GLY A 483 -24.34 2.90 48.17
N GLU A 484 -25.17 1.92 48.54
CA GLU A 484 -26.53 1.77 48.03
C GLU A 484 -27.40 2.95 48.48
N GLY A 485 -28.27 3.44 47.59
CA GLY A 485 -29.14 4.59 47.89
C GLY A 485 -30.29 4.74 46.90
N VAL A 486 -31.42 4.17 47.29
CA VAL A 486 -32.74 4.12 46.66
C VAL A 486 -33.35 5.50 46.35
N GLY A 487 -34.00 5.63 45.18
CA GLY A 487 -35.34 6.26 45.09
C GLY A 487 -35.49 7.66 44.49
N GLY A 488 -36.49 7.81 43.60
CA GLY A 488 -37.45 8.93 43.69
C GLY A 488 -37.45 10.01 42.59
N LEU A 489 -38.33 9.83 41.60
CA LEU A 489 -39.35 10.79 41.14
C LEU A 489 -39.16 12.32 41.42
N ARG A 490 -39.03 13.14 40.35
CA ARG A 490 -39.95 14.25 39.93
C ARG A 490 -39.25 15.41 39.19
N ARG A 491 -39.97 15.86 38.17
CA ARG A 491 -39.97 17.16 37.44
C ARG A 491 -39.44 18.38 38.21
N VAL A 492 -38.80 19.33 37.51
CA VAL A 492 -39.32 20.66 37.09
C VAL A 492 -38.15 21.62 36.76
N ALA A 493 -38.31 22.31 35.62
CA ALA A 493 -37.80 23.59 35.12
C ALA A 493 -36.78 24.45 35.93
N GLY A 494 -35.90 25.12 35.17
CA GLY A 494 -35.38 26.47 35.51
C GLY A 494 -33.95 26.75 35.03
N GLY A 495 -33.78 27.57 33.99
CA GLY A 495 -32.50 28.26 33.70
C GLY A 495 -32.27 29.44 34.67
N PRO A 496 -31.58 30.52 34.29
CA PRO A 496 -30.28 30.67 33.62
C PRO A 496 -29.34 31.65 34.41
N ARG A 497 -28.18 31.99 33.82
CA ARG A 497 -27.28 33.16 34.10
C ARG A 497 -26.27 33.06 35.24
N GLY A 498 -25.06 33.60 34.98
CA GLY A 498 -24.24 34.22 36.03
C GLY A 498 -22.75 34.30 35.73
N GLY A 499 -22.26 35.49 35.35
CA GLY A 499 -20.88 35.71 34.91
C GLY A 499 -19.78 35.45 35.95
N ARG A 500 -18.54 35.32 35.46
CA ARG A 500 -17.33 35.44 36.28
C ARG A 500 -16.51 36.66 35.89
N ARG A 501 -16.30 37.52 36.88
CA ARG A 501 -15.42 38.68 36.89
C ARG A 501 -13.98 38.28 37.19
N ARG A 502 -13.09 39.12 36.66
CA ARG A 502 -11.66 39.32 36.93
C ARG A 502 -11.30 39.50 38.42
N ARG A 503 -10.07 39.07 38.77
CA ARG A 503 -9.02 39.67 39.65
C ARG A 503 -7.76 38.81 39.41
N GLY A 504 -6.51 39.26 39.20
CA GLY A 504 -5.85 40.56 39.34
C GLY A 504 -4.87 40.54 40.52
N TYR A 505 -3.54 40.48 40.29
CA TYR A 505 -2.38 40.93 41.11
C TYR A 505 -1.11 40.70 40.23
N ALA A 506 -0.34 41.67 39.70
CA ALA A 506 0.51 42.74 40.29
C ALA A 506 1.64 42.17 41.18
N GLY A 507 2.85 41.86 40.67
CA GLY A 507 4.04 42.74 40.55
C GLY A 507 5.08 42.37 41.65
N PRO A 508 6.35 42.85 41.69
CA PRO A 508 7.11 43.71 40.78
C PRO A 508 8.60 43.25 40.50
N ARG A 509 9.34 44.16 39.85
CA ARG A 509 10.72 44.11 39.32
C ARG A 509 11.82 44.51 40.32
N GLY A 510 13.07 44.15 40.02
CA GLY A 510 14.32 44.87 40.35
C GLY A 510 15.55 43.94 40.27
N ARG A 511 16.54 44.08 39.38
CA ARG A 511 17.59 45.11 39.10
C ARG A 511 18.96 44.72 39.69
N GLY A 512 20.01 44.76 38.83
CA GLY A 512 21.45 44.83 39.16
C GLY A 512 22.14 43.47 39.24
N SER A 513 23.34 43.20 38.69
CA SER A 513 24.51 44.06 38.43
C SER A 513 25.55 43.33 37.55
N ASN A 514 26.32 44.09 36.75
CA ASN A 514 27.53 43.67 36.00
C ASN A 514 28.70 43.31 36.93
N HIS A 515 29.55 42.35 36.53
CA HIS A 515 31.01 42.49 36.55
C HIS A 515 31.72 41.39 35.72
N ASP A 516 32.83 41.78 35.09
CA ASP A 516 33.76 41.00 34.25
C ASP A 516 34.35 39.75 34.92
N PRO A 517 35.05 38.90 34.14
CA PRO A 517 36.43 38.61 34.57
C PRO A 517 37.50 38.57 33.48
N VAL A 518 38.55 39.32 33.81
CA VAL A 518 40.00 39.13 33.66
C VAL A 518 40.52 37.69 33.39
N THR A 519 41.46 37.58 32.44
CA THR A 519 42.41 36.45 32.23
C THR A 519 43.49 36.33 33.32
N PRO A 520 44.08 35.14 33.53
CA PRO A 520 45.51 34.99 33.16
C PRO A 520 45.99 33.60 32.68
N ARG A 521 46.89 33.65 31.68
CA ARG A 521 48.21 32.99 31.51
C ARG A 521 48.55 31.61 32.15
N ALA A 522 49.05 30.72 31.27
CA ALA A 522 50.41 30.10 31.25
C ALA A 522 50.55 28.57 31.41
N GLY A 523 51.39 27.99 30.53
CA GLY A 523 51.98 26.63 30.56
C GLY A 523 51.55 25.81 29.34
N GLY A 524 52.36 25.43 28.34
CA GLY A 524 53.81 25.24 28.26
C GLY A 524 54.07 23.79 27.81
N GLY A 525 54.45 23.56 26.55
CA GLY A 525 54.72 22.21 26.05
C GLY A 525 55.11 22.16 24.57
N GLN A 526 56.41 22.35 24.31
CA GLN A 526 57.07 22.29 23.00
C GLN A 526 56.98 20.89 22.36
N ARG A 527 56.87 20.83 21.02
CA ARG A 527 57.76 19.99 20.20
C ARG A 527 57.90 20.54 18.78
N VAL A 528 59.17 20.73 18.44
CA VAL A 528 59.76 21.28 17.22
C VAL A 528 59.73 20.24 16.10
N ARG A 529 59.37 20.64 14.87
CA ARG A 529 60.02 20.14 13.64
C ARG A 529 59.89 21.17 12.50
N LYS A 530 60.99 21.24 11.76
CA LYS A 530 61.48 22.36 10.93
C LYS A 530 60.72 22.57 9.61
N GLN A 531 60.62 23.85 9.26
CA GLN A 531 60.48 24.44 7.91
C GLN A 531 61.65 24.01 6.99
N PRO A 532 61.50 24.10 5.65
CA PRO A 532 61.63 25.39 4.93
C PRO A 532 60.65 25.48 3.72
N ASP A 533 60.55 26.53 2.91
CA ASP A 533 60.68 27.98 2.99
C ASP A 533 60.31 28.46 1.55
N ARG A 534 59.49 29.51 1.41
CA ARG A 534 59.24 30.37 0.20
C ARG A 534 58.67 29.69 -1.07
N ALA A 535 57.78 30.30 -1.85
CA ALA A 535 57.68 31.71 -2.21
C ALA A 535 56.25 32.15 -2.56
N ARG A 536 56.00 33.43 -2.27
CA ARG A 536 54.83 34.25 -2.60
C ARG A 536 54.72 34.50 -4.10
N ARG A 537 53.51 34.53 -4.67
CA ARG A 537 53.13 35.46 -5.75
C ARG A 537 51.69 35.93 -5.56
N SER A 538 51.55 37.26 -5.59
CA SER A 538 50.32 38.04 -5.61
C SER A 538 49.96 38.41 -7.06
N PRO A 539 48.76 38.99 -7.31
CA PRO A 539 48.10 39.07 -8.62
C PRO A 539 48.39 40.39 -9.36
N ASP A 540 47.69 40.57 -10.49
CA ASP A 540 47.71 41.65 -11.50
C ASP A 540 48.69 41.47 -12.65
N ASP A 541 48.16 41.14 -13.84
CA ASP A 541 48.36 42.04 -14.98
C ASP A 541 47.29 41.93 -16.06
N ARG A 542 47.09 43.08 -16.71
CA ARG A 542 45.94 43.54 -17.49
C ARG A 542 45.94 43.12 -18.97
N GLN A 543 44.73 43.10 -19.53
CA GLN A 543 44.29 43.66 -20.82
C GLN A 543 45.27 43.68 -22.02
N ARG A 544 44.85 43.11 -23.17
CA ARG A 544 44.45 43.83 -24.41
C ARG A 544 44.41 42.89 -25.64
N HIS A 545 43.26 42.86 -26.31
CA HIS A 545 43.00 42.93 -27.76
C HIS A 545 41.47 42.74 -27.93
N GLU A 546 40.65 43.82 -27.97
CA GLU A 546 40.18 44.52 -29.19
C GLU A 546 39.70 43.55 -30.29
N ARG A 547 38.39 43.41 -30.58
CA ARG A 547 37.33 44.32 -31.11
C ARG A 547 37.09 44.03 -32.61
N ALA A 548 35.80 44.05 -32.99
CA ALA A 548 35.13 43.99 -34.31
C ALA A 548 34.32 42.69 -34.48
N ASP A 549 33.04 42.64 -34.84
CA ASP A 549 32.06 43.66 -35.26
C ASP A 549 30.62 43.11 -35.16
N SER A 550 29.69 44.00 -34.81
CA SER A 550 28.36 44.23 -35.43
C SER A 550 27.36 43.08 -35.66
N GLN A 551 26.43 42.92 -34.70
CA GLN A 551 24.95 43.11 -34.75
C GLN A 551 24.13 43.17 -36.09
N PRO A 552 22.76 43.10 -36.06
CA PRO A 552 21.95 41.99 -36.58
C PRO A 552 20.97 42.39 -37.72
N LEU A 553 20.25 41.44 -38.32
CA LEU A 553 19.09 41.73 -39.18
C LEU A 553 17.87 40.87 -38.87
N GLN A 554 16.79 41.55 -38.46
CA GLN A 554 15.40 41.11 -38.53
C GLN A 554 14.74 41.62 -39.84
N ARG A 555 13.57 41.01 -40.15
CA ARG A 555 12.54 41.30 -41.19
C ARG A 555 12.72 40.51 -42.50
N ALA A 556 11.68 40.03 -43.18
CA ALA A 556 10.25 39.84 -42.95
C ALA A 556 9.67 39.13 -44.20
N SER A 557 8.53 38.45 -44.02
CA SER A 557 7.41 38.34 -44.98
C SER A 557 7.53 37.54 -46.30
N ARG A 558 6.65 36.51 -46.35
CA ARG A 558 5.57 36.24 -47.32
C ARG A 558 5.85 35.58 -48.70
N CYS A 559 5.03 34.54 -48.90
CA CYS A 559 4.25 34.15 -50.09
C CYS A 559 4.83 33.16 -51.13
N ALA A 560 4.07 32.05 -51.22
CA ALA A 560 3.54 31.40 -52.43
C ALA A 560 4.35 30.30 -53.15
N ALA A 561 3.82 29.08 -52.98
CA ALA A 561 3.29 28.20 -54.03
C ALA A 561 4.22 27.47 -55.03
N ALA A 562 3.81 26.21 -55.25
CA ALA A 562 4.02 25.33 -56.39
C ALA A 562 5.33 24.51 -56.45
N GLY A 563 5.16 23.18 -56.47
CA GLY A 563 6.20 22.22 -56.85
C GLY A 563 6.00 20.83 -56.25
N ALA A 564 5.16 20.01 -56.90
CA ALA A 564 5.13 18.56 -56.68
C ALA A 564 6.49 17.92 -57.03
N PRO A 565 6.75 16.69 -56.55
CA PRO A 565 6.68 15.60 -57.52
C PRO A 565 5.99 14.32 -57.01
N GLU A 566 5.48 13.60 -58.01
CA GLU A 566 4.90 12.26 -57.97
C GLU A 566 5.82 11.19 -57.36
N GLY A 567 5.17 10.20 -56.76
CA GLY A 567 5.52 8.79 -56.97
C GLY A 567 6.24 8.10 -55.82
N ASP A 568 5.48 7.43 -54.93
CA ASP A 568 5.67 5.99 -54.76
C ASP A 568 4.47 5.35 -54.04
N ARG A 569 4.03 4.18 -54.54
CA ARG A 569 2.94 3.37 -53.98
C ARG A 569 3.54 2.21 -53.18
N PRO A 570 2.98 1.82 -52.02
CA PRO A 570 3.11 0.46 -51.53
C PRO A 570 1.87 -0.38 -51.79
N ARG A 571 2.16 -1.64 -52.08
CA ARG A 571 1.29 -2.75 -52.49
C ARG A 571 0.27 -3.14 -51.40
N VAL A 572 -0.95 -3.40 -51.84
CA VAL A 572 -2.00 -4.12 -51.10
C VAL A 572 -1.68 -5.61 -51.17
N LEU A 573 -1.43 -6.25 -50.02
CA LEU A 573 -1.39 -7.70 -49.88
C LEU A 573 -2.78 -8.18 -49.45
N SER A 574 -3.50 -8.76 -50.40
CA SER A 574 -4.69 -9.58 -50.19
C SER A 574 -4.25 -11.02 -49.88
N LEU A 575 -4.61 -11.53 -48.70
CA LEU A 575 -4.55 -12.97 -48.40
C LEU A 575 -5.97 -13.51 -48.23
N SER A 576 -6.28 -14.47 -49.10
CA SER A 576 -7.50 -15.28 -49.13
C SER A 576 -7.61 -16.22 -47.94
N PRO A 577 -8.84 -16.65 -47.57
CA PRO A 577 -9.04 -17.72 -46.59
C PRO A 577 -8.93 -19.11 -47.25
N PRO A 578 -8.50 -20.16 -46.52
CA PRO A 578 -8.57 -21.53 -47.00
C PRO A 578 -9.98 -22.09 -46.76
N GLY A 579 -10.56 -22.65 -47.80
CA GLY A 579 -11.63 -23.64 -47.70
C GLY A 579 -11.02 -25.02 -47.47
N ASP A 580 -11.62 -25.78 -46.57
CA ASP A 580 -11.44 -27.22 -46.47
C ASP A 580 -12.81 -27.90 -46.49
N ASP A 581 -12.89 -28.96 -47.28
CA ASP A 581 -14.10 -29.62 -47.74
C ASP A 581 -14.20 -30.97 -47.00
N ARG A 582 -15.37 -31.24 -46.40
CA ARG A 582 -16.00 -32.58 -46.20
C ARG A 582 -15.26 -33.64 -45.37
N VAL A 583 -15.95 -34.17 -44.35
CA VAL A 583 -16.61 -35.50 -44.33
C VAL A 583 -17.33 -35.67 -42.98
N GLY A 584 -18.56 -36.22 -42.97
CA GLY A 584 -19.19 -36.78 -41.77
C GLY A 584 -20.60 -36.29 -41.45
N ARG A 585 -21.60 -36.64 -42.28
CA ARG A 585 -23.01 -36.70 -41.87
C ARG A 585 -23.33 -38.14 -41.50
N GLU A 586 -23.53 -38.41 -40.21
CA GLU A 586 -24.36 -39.53 -39.76
C GLU A 586 -25.75 -38.99 -39.43
N ARG A 587 -26.76 -39.55 -40.11
CA ARG A 587 -28.17 -39.45 -39.74
C ARG A 587 -28.60 -40.83 -39.26
N ALA A 588 -29.35 -40.80 -38.16
CA ALA A 588 -30.11 -41.91 -37.61
C ALA A 588 -31.13 -42.47 -38.61
N ASP A 589 -31.34 -43.79 -38.53
CA ASP A 589 -32.64 -44.45 -38.68
C ASP A 589 -32.55 -45.84 -38.00
N LEU A 590 -33.05 -45.92 -36.77
CA LEU A 590 -33.87 -47.00 -36.20
C LEU A 590 -34.46 -46.56 -34.85
#